data_AF-Q84V07-F1
#
_entry.id   AF-Q84V07-F1
#
_cell.length_a   1.000
_cell.length_b   1.000
_cell.length_c   1.000
_cell.angle_alpha   90.00
_cell.angle_beta   90.00
_cell.angle_gamma   90.00
#
_symmetry.space_group_name_H-M   'P 1'
#
loop_
_entity.id
_entity.type
_entity.pdbx_description
1 polymer ?
#
loop_
_entity_poly.entity_id
_entity_poly.type
_entity_poly.pdbx_seq_one_letter_code
_entity_poly.pdbx_strand_id
1 'polypeptide(L)'
;MVSTARRTREQPPWIGETLWGTMCDYWDTEEAQKRSKTYSKARLSDRNGLGPHVHYFGPKSFQEIQDELEEKMGRPVPLGEVFIQTHTRSDGTYVDQKAEKIALAYEQNVREKLSELEAAASAVFDGSSRPRDLTLDEYAAIFLESTERLS
;
A
#
# COMPACT_ATOMS: atom_id res chain seq x y z
N MET A 1 -17.60 21.36 -5.75
CA MET A 1 -16.17 21.36 -6.13
C MET A 1 -16.03 21.80 -7.59
N VAL A 2 -15.02 22.61 -7.91
CA VAL A 2 -14.76 23.08 -9.30
C VAL A 2 -14.55 21.89 -10.27
N SER A 3 -13.91 20.82 -9.82
CA SER A 3 -13.66 19.62 -10.64
C SER A 3 -14.95 18.94 -11.12
N THR A 4 -15.98 18.90 -10.30
CA THR A 4 -17.32 18.40 -10.67
C THR A 4 -17.95 19.31 -11.71
N ALA A 5 -17.94 20.62 -11.46
CA ALA A 5 -18.50 21.62 -12.38
C ALA A 5 -17.83 21.57 -13.77
N ARG A 6 -16.50 21.42 -13.82
CA ARG A 6 -15.77 21.21 -15.08
C ARG A 6 -16.27 19.98 -15.85
N ARG A 7 -16.58 18.90 -15.14
CA ARG A 7 -17.00 17.63 -15.75
C ARG A 7 -18.47 17.69 -16.21
N THR A 8 -19.36 18.25 -15.40
CA THR A 8 -20.80 18.33 -15.72
C THR A 8 -21.16 19.52 -16.59
N ARG A 9 -20.26 20.52 -16.67
CA ARG A 9 -20.49 21.83 -17.32
C ARG A 9 -21.69 22.60 -16.73
N GLU A 10 -22.03 22.29 -15.48
CA GLU A 10 -23.05 23.01 -14.73
C GLU A 10 -22.39 24.12 -13.90
N GLN A 11 -22.85 25.36 -14.10
CA GLN A 11 -22.35 26.52 -13.35
C GLN A 11 -22.79 26.44 -11.88
N PRO A 12 -21.86 26.47 -10.92
CA PRO A 12 -22.20 26.55 -9.51
C PRO A 12 -22.69 27.96 -9.12
N PRO A 13 -23.61 28.10 -8.16
CA PRO A 13 -24.18 29.40 -7.77
C PRO A 13 -23.17 30.38 -7.15
N TRP A 14 -22.00 29.90 -6.73
CA TRP A 14 -20.92 30.68 -6.14
C TRP A 14 -19.86 31.13 -7.15
N ILE A 15 -19.99 30.76 -8.44
CA ILE A 15 -19.14 31.27 -9.53
C ILE A 15 -19.99 32.24 -10.36
N GLY A 16 -19.55 33.49 -10.46
CA GLY A 16 -20.20 34.49 -11.32
C GLY A 16 -20.07 34.15 -12.82
N GLU A 17 -21.04 34.59 -13.62
CA GLU A 17 -21.15 34.25 -15.05
C GLU A 17 -19.89 34.58 -15.86
N THR A 18 -19.30 35.77 -15.64
CA THR A 18 -18.08 36.20 -16.36
C THR A 18 -16.92 35.24 -16.11
N LEU A 19 -16.68 34.89 -14.84
CA LEU A 19 -15.60 33.97 -14.47
C LEU A 19 -15.89 32.55 -15.00
N TRP A 20 -17.15 32.11 -14.94
CA TRP A 20 -17.57 30.82 -15.49
C TRP A 20 -17.29 30.71 -17.00
N GLY A 21 -17.63 31.74 -17.77
CA GLY A 21 -17.29 31.82 -19.20
C GLY A 21 -15.79 31.67 -19.43
N THR A 22 -14.96 32.46 -18.74
CA THR A 22 -13.50 32.37 -18.84
C THR A 22 -12.96 30.97 -18.49
N MET A 23 -13.53 30.31 -17.48
CA MET A 23 -13.14 28.96 -17.09
C MET A 23 -13.51 27.93 -18.17
N CYS A 24 -14.70 28.04 -18.76
CA CYS A 24 -15.14 27.18 -19.86
C CYS A 24 -14.24 27.34 -21.10
N ASP A 25 -13.99 28.59 -21.52
CA ASP A 25 -13.11 28.90 -22.65
C ASP A 25 -11.72 28.28 -22.45
N TYR A 26 -11.16 28.43 -21.24
CA TYR A 26 -9.88 27.81 -20.90
C TYR A 26 -9.93 26.28 -20.96
N TRP A 27 -10.97 25.65 -20.41
CA TRP A 27 -11.08 24.18 -20.42
C TRP A 27 -11.28 23.60 -21.82
N ASP A 28 -11.80 24.40 -22.76
CA ASP A 28 -12.00 24.00 -24.15
C ASP A 28 -10.72 24.12 -24.98
N THR A 29 -9.70 24.85 -24.51
CA THR A 29 -8.38 24.90 -25.17
C THR A 29 -7.76 23.50 -25.31
N GLU A 30 -7.13 23.26 -26.46
CA GLU A 30 -6.44 21.99 -26.74
C GLU A 30 -5.34 21.70 -25.71
N GLU A 31 -4.65 22.72 -25.23
CA GLU A 31 -3.60 22.61 -24.22
C GLU A 31 -4.15 22.13 -22.88
N ALA A 32 -5.32 22.64 -22.44
CA ALA A 32 -5.97 22.20 -21.22
C ALA A 32 -6.49 20.76 -21.35
N GLN A 33 -7.10 20.42 -22.47
CA GLN A 33 -7.59 19.06 -22.74
C GLN A 33 -6.45 18.05 -22.81
N LYS A 34 -5.38 18.35 -23.55
CA LYS A 34 -4.20 17.49 -23.67
C LYS A 34 -3.56 17.24 -22.31
N ARG A 35 -3.36 18.29 -21.53
CA ARG A 35 -2.80 18.19 -20.17
C ARG A 35 -3.68 17.34 -19.26
N SER A 36 -5.00 17.54 -19.30
CA SER A 36 -5.95 16.73 -18.54
C SER A 36 -5.88 15.24 -18.93
N LYS A 37 -5.82 14.93 -20.23
CA LYS A 37 -5.67 13.56 -20.75
C LYS A 37 -4.35 12.93 -20.29
N THR A 38 -3.24 13.66 -20.40
CA THR A 38 -1.91 13.19 -19.94
C THR A 38 -1.91 12.88 -18.46
N TYR A 39 -2.40 13.78 -17.61
CA TYR A 39 -2.47 13.53 -16.17
C TYR A 39 -3.41 12.37 -15.82
N SER A 40 -4.54 12.24 -16.52
CA SER A 40 -5.44 11.11 -16.32
C SER A 40 -4.77 9.78 -16.69
N LYS A 41 -4.06 9.74 -17.82
CA LYS A 41 -3.31 8.55 -18.26
C LYS A 41 -2.18 8.20 -17.30
N ALA A 42 -1.45 9.19 -16.79
CA ALA A 42 -0.40 8.98 -15.80
C ALA A 42 -0.97 8.42 -14.49
N ARG A 43 -2.07 8.98 -13.99
CA ARG A 43 -2.72 8.52 -12.76
C ARG A 43 -3.30 7.11 -12.87
N LEU A 44 -3.83 6.76 -14.05
CA LEU A 44 -4.39 5.43 -14.35
C LEU A 44 -3.39 4.50 -15.02
N SER A 45 -2.10 4.84 -14.97
CA SER A 45 -1.05 4.02 -15.57
C SER A 45 -0.98 2.67 -14.87
N ASP A 46 -0.93 1.61 -15.66
CA ASP A 46 -0.84 0.23 -15.18
C ASP A 46 0.55 -0.13 -14.65
N ARG A 47 1.55 0.75 -14.77
CA ARG A 47 2.89 0.57 -14.16
C ARG A 47 3.46 -0.86 -14.34
N ASN A 48 3.44 -1.37 -15.57
CA ASN A 48 3.86 -2.73 -15.93
C ASN A 48 3.05 -3.85 -15.23
N GLY A 49 1.72 -3.72 -15.23
CA GLY A 49 0.81 -4.68 -14.60
C GLY A 49 0.58 -4.44 -13.10
N LEU A 50 1.29 -3.49 -12.46
CA LEU A 50 1.11 -3.22 -11.03
C LEU A 50 -0.17 -2.44 -10.71
N GLY A 51 -0.85 -1.91 -11.72
CA GLY A 51 -2.03 -1.08 -11.59
C GLY A 51 -1.73 0.34 -11.07
N PRO A 52 -2.78 1.18 -10.99
CA PRO A 52 -2.68 2.52 -10.43
C PRO A 52 -2.21 2.50 -8.98
N HIS A 53 -1.36 3.44 -8.58
CA HIS A 53 -1.04 3.65 -7.17
C HIS A 53 -2.27 4.19 -6.42
N VAL A 54 -2.70 3.50 -5.37
CA VAL A 54 -3.86 3.89 -4.57
C VAL A 54 -3.43 4.20 -3.14
N HIS A 55 -3.67 5.44 -2.70
CA HIS A 55 -3.58 5.79 -1.29
C HIS A 55 -4.80 5.22 -0.57
N TYR A 56 -4.59 4.23 0.29
CA TYR A 56 -5.67 3.55 1.01
C TYR A 56 -5.77 3.97 2.47
N PHE A 57 -4.62 4.22 3.10
CA PHE A 57 -4.59 4.53 4.51
C PHE A 57 -4.82 6.04 4.73
N GLY A 58 -5.77 6.36 5.61
CA GLY A 58 -6.19 7.73 5.90
C GLY A 58 -5.09 8.56 6.60
N PRO A 59 -5.45 9.55 7.43
CA PRO A 59 -4.46 10.46 8.02
C PRO A 59 -3.61 9.85 9.15
N LYS A 60 -3.77 8.56 9.46
CA LYS A 60 -2.99 7.87 10.50
C LYS A 60 -1.59 7.51 9.98
N SER A 61 -0.61 7.57 10.85
CA SER A 61 0.76 7.13 10.60
C SER A 61 0.91 5.61 10.74
N PHE A 62 1.96 5.03 10.16
CA PHE A 62 2.28 3.62 10.34
C PHE A 62 2.58 3.25 11.80
N GLN A 63 3.17 4.19 12.57
CA GLN A 63 3.42 3.98 13.99
C GLN A 63 2.11 3.87 14.78
N GLU A 64 1.16 4.77 14.55
CA GLU A 64 -0.15 4.71 15.23
C GLU A 64 -0.89 3.40 14.93
N ILE A 65 -0.81 2.90 13.70
CA ILE A 65 -1.37 1.59 13.34
C ILE A 65 -0.67 0.48 14.11
N GLN A 66 0.66 0.52 14.15
CA GLN A 66 1.44 -0.49 14.85
C GLN A 66 1.07 -0.52 16.32
N ASP A 67 1.02 0.64 16.98
CA ASP A 67 0.64 0.75 18.39
C ASP A 67 -0.79 0.18 18.64
N GLU A 68 -1.76 0.52 17.79
CA GLU A 68 -3.12 -0.01 17.85
C GLU A 68 -3.17 -1.54 17.63
N LEU A 69 -2.35 -2.07 16.73
CA LEU A 69 -2.24 -3.51 16.49
C LEU A 69 -1.57 -4.23 17.65
N GLU A 70 -0.52 -3.66 18.23
CA GLU A 70 0.19 -4.20 19.39
C GLU A 70 -0.72 -4.25 20.63
N GLU A 71 -1.50 -3.18 20.88
CA GLU A 71 -2.51 -3.14 21.94
C GLU A 71 -3.56 -4.23 21.73
N LYS A 72 -4.05 -4.39 20.50
CA LYS A 72 -5.07 -5.40 20.17
C LYS A 72 -4.56 -6.84 20.29
N MET A 73 -3.31 -7.09 19.89
CA MET A 73 -2.73 -8.43 19.83
C MET A 73 -2.04 -8.84 21.13
N GLY A 74 -1.73 -7.89 22.01
CA GLY A 74 -1.01 -8.13 23.26
C GLY A 74 0.45 -8.57 23.05
N ARG A 75 1.03 -8.28 21.89
CA ARG A 75 2.43 -8.60 21.53
C ARG A 75 2.98 -7.53 20.58
N PRO A 76 4.32 -7.38 20.52
CA PRO A 76 4.95 -6.60 19.46
C PRO A 76 4.57 -7.10 18.06
N VAL A 77 4.33 -6.18 17.13
CA VAL A 77 3.88 -6.46 15.77
C VAL A 77 5.00 -6.12 14.79
N PRO A 78 5.55 -7.10 14.06
CA PRO A 78 6.59 -6.87 13.07
C PRO A 78 6.14 -5.95 11.93
N LEU A 79 7.09 -5.23 11.34
CA LEU A 79 6.86 -4.30 10.23
C LEU A 79 6.11 -4.93 9.05
N GLY A 80 6.40 -6.19 8.72
CA GLY A 80 5.71 -6.90 7.64
C GLY A 80 4.23 -7.15 7.92
N GLU A 81 3.84 -7.39 9.17
CA GLU A 81 2.43 -7.50 9.55
C GLU A 81 1.72 -6.14 9.48
N VAL A 82 2.37 -5.06 9.92
CA VAL A 82 1.87 -3.69 9.76
C VAL A 82 1.69 -3.36 8.27
N PHE A 83 2.64 -3.75 7.43
CA PHE A 83 2.55 -3.57 5.98
C PHE A 83 1.34 -4.29 5.39
N ILE A 84 1.16 -5.59 5.71
CA ILE A 84 0.02 -6.37 5.23
C ILE A 84 -1.30 -5.72 5.67
N GLN A 85 -1.44 -5.38 6.95
CA GLN A 85 -2.65 -4.74 7.47
C GLN A 85 -3.00 -3.43 6.75
N THR A 86 -1.99 -2.62 6.43
CA THR A 86 -2.20 -1.30 5.82
C THR A 86 -2.41 -1.33 4.32
N HIS A 87 -1.96 -2.40 3.67
CA HIS A 87 -2.06 -2.60 2.24
C HIS A 87 -3.11 -3.66 1.86
N THR A 88 -3.92 -4.11 2.83
CA THR A 88 -5.05 -5.02 2.64
C THR A 88 -6.36 -4.27 2.89
N ARG A 89 -7.29 -4.43 1.96
CA ARG A 89 -8.64 -3.86 2.06
C ARG A 89 -9.52 -4.70 2.98
N SER A 90 -10.64 -4.15 3.42
CA SER A 90 -11.63 -4.86 4.24
C SER A 90 -12.22 -6.11 3.58
N ASP A 91 -12.17 -6.21 2.24
CA ASP A 91 -12.59 -7.40 1.47
C ASP A 91 -11.49 -8.47 1.32
N GLY A 92 -10.30 -8.22 1.90
CA GLY A 92 -9.14 -9.12 1.84
C GLY A 92 -8.25 -8.93 0.61
N THR A 93 -8.61 -8.03 -0.33
CA THR A 93 -7.78 -7.76 -1.51
C THR A 93 -6.70 -6.72 -1.22
N TYR A 94 -5.57 -6.80 -1.92
CA TYR A 94 -4.49 -5.82 -1.77
C TYR A 94 -4.78 -4.50 -2.49
N VAL A 95 -4.17 -3.42 -2.00
CA VAL A 95 -4.37 -2.06 -2.55
C VAL A 95 -3.81 -1.92 -3.97
N ASP A 96 -2.72 -2.62 -4.28
CA ASP A 96 -2.13 -2.79 -5.60
C ASP A 96 -1.37 -4.14 -5.69
N GLN A 97 -1.00 -4.57 -6.89
CA GLN A 97 -0.33 -5.86 -7.08
C GLN A 97 1.11 -5.88 -6.54
N LYS A 98 1.75 -4.72 -6.34
CA LYS A 98 3.10 -4.67 -5.76
C LYS A 98 3.03 -5.04 -4.29
N ALA A 99 2.05 -4.49 -3.57
CA ALA A 99 1.80 -4.83 -2.18
C ALA A 99 1.49 -6.33 -2.01
N GLU A 100 0.65 -6.89 -2.88
CA GLU A 100 0.37 -8.32 -2.90
C GLU A 100 1.65 -9.16 -3.05
N LYS A 101 2.49 -8.84 -4.04
CA LYS A 101 3.74 -9.56 -4.27
C LYS A 101 4.71 -9.47 -3.08
N ILE A 102 4.83 -8.29 -2.46
CA ILE A 102 5.68 -8.09 -1.28
C ILE A 102 5.15 -8.90 -0.11
N ALA A 103 3.83 -8.86 0.15
CA ALA A 103 3.20 -9.61 1.23
C ALA A 103 3.39 -11.12 1.07
N LEU A 104 3.13 -11.66 -0.11
CA LEU A 104 3.31 -13.09 -0.41
C LEU A 104 4.78 -13.52 -0.27
N ALA A 105 5.72 -12.70 -0.76
CA ALA A 105 7.15 -12.97 -0.62
C ALA A 105 7.59 -12.95 0.85
N TYR A 106 7.08 -12.00 1.63
CA TYR A 106 7.36 -11.90 3.07
C TYR A 106 6.83 -13.11 3.83
N GLU A 107 5.57 -13.48 3.64
CA GLU A 107 4.97 -14.65 4.29
C GLU A 107 5.70 -15.95 3.94
N GLN A 108 6.12 -16.10 2.68
CA GLN A 108 6.89 -17.25 2.23
C GLN A 108 8.28 -17.30 2.89
N ASN A 109 9.01 -16.18 2.88
CA ASN A 109 10.35 -16.10 3.48
C ASN A 109 10.31 -16.35 5.01
N VAL A 110 9.28 -15.83 5.70
CA VAL A 110 9.06 -16.10 7.12
C VAL A 110 8.84 -17.60 7.36
N ARG A 111 7.99 -18.23 6.55
CA ARG A 111 7.69 -19.67 6.65
C ARG A 111 8.94 -20.52 6.44
N GLU A 112 9.75 -20.19 5.43
CA GLU A 112 11.01 -20.87 5.14
C GLU A 112 11.99 -20.74 6.31
N LYS A 113 12.16 -19.53 6.86
CA LYS A 113 13.05 -19.29 8.01
C LYS A 113 12.61 -20.02 9.27
N LEU A 114 11.31 -20.07 9.55
CA LEU A 114 10.79 -20.85 10.69
C LEU A 114 11.01 -22.36 10.49
N SER A 115 10.83 -22.87 9.27
CA SER A 115 11.09 -24.28 8.94
C SER A 115 12.58 -24.65 9.08
N GLU A 116 13.49 -23.75 8.69
CA GLU A 116 14.93 -23.92 8.89
C GLU A 116 15.30 -24.00 10.38
N LEU A 117 14.71 -23.14 11.21
CA LEU A 117 14.93 -23.14 12.66
C LEU A 117 14.41 -24.40 13.35
N GLU A 118 13.25 -24.91 12.92
CA GLU A 118 12.69 -26.17 13.42
C GLU A 118 13.56 -27.38 13.04
N ALA A 119 14.03 -27.42 11.80
CA ALA A 119 14.95 -28.47 11.34
C ALA A 119 16.30 -28.43 12.09
N ALA A 120 16.84 -27.24 12.33
CA ALA A 120 18.07 -27.05 13.09
C ALA A 120 17.90 -27.49 14.55
N ALA A 121 16.78 -27.15 15.20
CA ALA A 121 16.49 -27.58 16.57
C ALA A 121 16.37 -29.11 16.67
N SER A 122 15.76 -29.76 15.67
CA SER A 122 15.60 -31.22 15.64
C SER A 122 16.90 -31.98 15.38
N ALA A 123 17.87 -31.36 14.69
CA ALA A 123 19.18 -31.96 14.42
C ALA A 123 20.10 -31.97 15.66
N VAL A 124 19.85 -31.07 16.62
CA VAL A 124 20.58 -31.00 17.89
C VAL A 124 19.81 -31.86 18.90
N PHE A 125 20.05 -33.17 18.90
CA PHE A 125 19.40 -34.14 19.80
C PHE A 125 19.84 -33.93 21.26
N ASP A 126 19.31 -32.89 21.91
CA ASP A 126 18.99 -32.90 23.33
C ASP A 126 17.47 -32.81 23.44
N GLY A 127 16.83 -33.66 24.25
CA GLY A 127 15.37 -33.75 24.32
C GLY A 127 14.64 -32.54 24.91
N SER A 128 15.22 -31.34 24.91
CA SER A 128 14.70 -30.15 25.59
C SER A 128 14.60 -28.88 24.73
N SER A 129 15.15 -28.85 23.52
CA SER A 129 15.25 -27.60 22.76
C SER A 129 14.02 -27.34 21.89
N ARG A 130 13.12 -26.46 22.36
CA ARG A 130 12.05 -25.88 21.52
C ARG A 130 12.69 -25.07 20.37
N PRO A 131 12.12 -25.10 19.15
CA PRO A 131 12.53 -24.18 18.09
C PRO A 131 12.43 -22.75 18.62
N ARG A 132 13.49 -21.96 18.44
CA ARG A 132 13.45 -20.54 18.80
C ARG A 132 12.52 -19.80 17.84
N ASP A 133 11.77 -18.84 18.36
CA ASP A 133 11.02 -17.90 17.52
C ASP A 133 11.96 -16.89 16.86
N LEU A 134 11.51 -16.31 15.74
CA LEU A 134 12.19 -15.21 15.10
C LEU A 134 12.09 -13.95 15.97
N THR A 135 13.20 -13.22 16.04
CA THR A 135 13.25 -11.89 16.66
C THR A 135 12.61 -10.84 15.76
N LEU A 136 12.21 -9.70 16.33
CA LEU A 136 11.66 -8.57 15.56
C LEU A 136 12.64 -8.07 14.48
N ASP A 137 13.93 -8.06 14.79
CA ASP A 137 14.97 -7.67 13.84
C ASP A 137 15.10 -8.67 12.67
N GLU A 138 14.97 -9.98 12.94
CA GLU A 138 14.94 -10.99 11.89
C GLU A 138 13.69 -10.84 11.01
N TYR A 139 12.51 -10.58 11.59
CA TYR A 139 11.31 -10.27 10.81
C TYR A 139 11.47 -9.00 9.95
N ALA A 140 12.07 -7.95 10.50
CA ALA A 140 12.34 -6.71 9.77
C ALA A 140 13.32 -6.94 8.61
N ALA A 141 14.37 -7.72 8.82
CA ALA A 141 15.33 -8.09 7.79
C ALA A 141 14.67 -8.88 6.65
N ILE A 142 13.82 -9.88 6.99
CA ILE A 142 13.07 -10.65 6.01
C ILE A 142 12.15 -9.73 5.18
N PHE A 143 11.46 -8.80 5.85
CA PHE A 143 10.60 -7.85 5.15
C PHE A 143 11.38 -6.96 4.17
N LEU A 144 12.52 -6.41 4.58
CA LEU A 144 13.35 -5.59 3.70
C LEU A 144 13.81 -6.38 2.46
N GLU A 145 14.26 -7.62 2.64
CA GLU A 145 14.64 -8.50 1.53
C GLU A 145 13.48 -8.73 0.55
N SER A 146 12.25 -8.92 1.06
CA SER A 146 11.04 -9.08 0.24
C SER A 146 10.71 -7.84 -0.59
N THR A 147 11.12 -6.64 -0.14
CA THR A 147 10.89 -5.38 -0.89
C THR A 147 11.92 -5.13 -1.99
N GLU A 148 13.18 -5.50 -1.77
CA GLU A 148 14.30 -5.28 -2.70
C GLU A 148 14.22 -6.18 -3.94
N ARG A 149 13.68 -7.40 -3.79
CA ARG A 149 13.53 -8.35 -4.90
C ARG A 149 12.48 -7.92 -5.95
N LEU A 150 11.71 -6.88 -5.65
CA LEU A 150 10.56 -6.39 -6.45
C LEU A 150 10.67 -4.91 -6.85
N SER A 151 11.83 -4.26 -6.66
CA SER A 151 12.13 -2.90 -7.13
C SER A 151 12.72 -2.88 -8.52
#